data_AF-W5WFW6-F1
#
_entry.id   AF-W5WFW6-F1
#
_cell.length_a   1.000
_cell.length_b   1.000
_cell.length_c   1.000
_cell.angle_alpha   90.00
_cell.angle_beta   90.00
_cell.angle_gamma   90.00
#
_symmetry.space_group_name_H-M   'P 1'
#
loop_
_entity.id
_entity.type
_entity.pdbx_description
1 polymer ?
#
loop_
_entity_poly.entity_id
_entity_poly.type
_entity_poly.pdbx_seq_one_letter_code
_entity_poly.pdbx_strand_id
1 'polypeptide(L)'
;MFRHRIPVLVAALALAALTTAATSAAAPVRTSGSVTKNLTYTCNFPLIGQQQVNAVLAITFPDSVAVGSVIQPTDFSVGLTLPDNATAGLRLIGATTVEGDKASAGVDVKINDTEIGVTLNGLAIPNSPVPETGPTSLTLSGPIPGLTPKAAGQVSFALGSTFAAQITPKKADGTPTGLGTFDPQCSLDPGQDVALATITVS
;
A
#
# COMPACT_ATOMS: atom_id res chain seq x y z
N MET A 1 9.80 18.03 -87.76
CA MET A 1 9.82 19.42 -88.29
C MET A 1 9.49 20.34 -87.12
N PHE A 2 10.42 21.26 -86.79
CA PHE A 2 10.40 22.35 -85.78
C PHE A 2 10.27 21.95 -84.28
N ARG A 3 11.28 22.08 -83.41
CA ARG A 3 12.06 23.25 -82.88
C ARG A 3 11.38 24.00 -81.72
N HIS A 4 12.21 24.26 -80.69
CA HIS A 4 12.17 25.30 -79.63
C HIS A 4 11.72 24.82 -78.23
N ARG A 5 12.63 24.66 -77.26
CA ARG A 5 13.37 25.64 -76.40
C ARG A 5 12.56 26.07 -75.14
N ILE A 6 13.04 25.55 -74.00
CA ILE A 6 13.06 25.99 -72.57
C ILE A 6 13.03 27.55 -72.41
N PRO A 7 12.55 28.26 -71.33
CA PRO A 7 12.55 27.93 -69.87
C PRO A 7 11.38 28.38 -68.94
N VAL A 8 11.42 27.83 -67.71
CA VAL A 8 11.18 28.41 -66.36
C VAL A 8 9.84 29.13 -66.05
N LEU A 9 9.10 28.61 -65.04
CA LEU A 9 8.78 29.38 -63.82
C LEU A 9 8.26 28.48 -62.67
N VAL A 10 8.51 29.00 -61.46
CA VAL A 10 8.39 28.49 -60.09
C VAL A 10 6.97 28.07 -59.68
N ALA A 11 6.83 27.00 -58.90
CA ALA A 11 5.76 26.86 -57.90
C ALA A 11 6.18 25.90 -56.76
N ALA A 12 6.37 26.47 -55.57
CA ALA A 12 6.57 25.76 -54.32
C ALA A 12 5.23 25.20 -53.80
N LEU A 13 5.22 23.94 -53.35
CA LEU A 13 4.15 23.36 -52.55
C LEU A 13 4.80 22.51 -51.44
N ALA A 14 4.87 23.08 -50.24
CA ALA A 14 5.20 22.37 -49.03
C ALA A 14 3.96 21.58 -48.57
N LEU A 15 4.05 20.26 -48.56
CA LEU A 15 3.06 19.40 -47.89
C LEU A 15 3.55 19.13 -46.46
N ALA A 16 2.91 19.76 -45.48
CA ALA A 16 3.04 19.41 -44.08
C ALA A 16 2.17 18.18 -43.78
N ALA A 17 2.81 17.05 -43.45
CA ALA A 17 2.13 15.85 -42.98
C ALA A 17 1.78 16.03 -41.49
N LEU A 18 0.48 16.13 -41.17
CA LEU A 18 -0.01 16.10 -39.80
C LEU A 18 -0.02 14.65 -39.30
N THR A 19 0.91 14.30 -38.42
CA THR A 19 0.84 13.08 -37.60
C THR A 19 0.11 13.40 -36.30
N THR A 20 -1.16 13.05 -36.19
CA THR A 20 -1.87 13.06 -34.90
C THR A 20 -1.48 11.82 -34.10
N ALA A 21 -0.56 11.99 -33.14
CA ALA A 21 -0.30 10.99 -32.11
C ALA A 21 -1.48 10.99 -31.13
N ALA A 22 -2.26 9.92 -31.12
CA ALA A 22 -3.28 9.69 -30.11
C ALA A 22 -2.57 9.31 -28.79
N THR A 23 -2.43 10.27 -27.88
CA THR A 23 -2.04 10.01 -26.50
C THR A 23 -3.23 9.37 -25.79
N SER A 24 -3.17 8.06 -25.59
CA SER A 24 -4.07 7.34 -24.67
C SER A 24 -3.78 7.81 -23.23
N ALA A 25 -4.56 8.79 -22.76
CA ALA A 25 -4.63 9.10 -21.34
C ALA A 25 -5.26 7.90 -20.64
N ALA A 26 -4.46 7.18 -19.85
CA ALA A 26 -5.00 6.18 -18.93
C ALA A 26 -5.99 6.89 -18.00
N ALA A 27 -7.27 6.49 -18.05
CA ALA A 27 -8.24 6.97 -17.09
C ALA A 27 -7.76 6.58 -15.68
N PRO A 28 -7.86 7.47 -14.67
CA PRO A 28 -7.57 7.07 -13.29
C PRO A 28 -8.50 5.90 -12.93
N VAL A 29 -7.88 4.79 -12.52
CA VAL A 29 -8.62 3.61 -12.07
C VAL A 29 -9.45 4.02 -10.86
N ARG A 30 -10.78 4.00 -11.00
CA ARG A 30 -11.70 4.17 -9.89
C ARG A 30 -11.76 2.83 -9.15
N THR A 31 -10.94 2.66 -8.12
CA THR A 31 -11.23 1.65 -7.09
C THR A 31 -12.04 2.34 -6.01
N SER A 32 -13.35 2.10 -6.02
CA SER A 32 -14.24 2.45 -4.93
C SER A 32 -14.96 1.17 -4.49
N GLY A 33 -15.29 1.05 -3.20
CA GLY A 33 -15.74 -0.21 -2.61
C GLY A 33 -14.62 -1.01 -1.93
N SER A 34 -14.75 -2.34 -1.93
CA SER A 34 -13.80 -3.25 -1.27
C SER A 34 -12.50 -3.37 -2.07
N VAL A 35 -11.38 -3.16 -1.38
CA VAL A 35 -10.02 -3.19 -1.93
C VAL A 35 -9.25 -4.30 -1.24
N THR A 36 -8.58 -5.13 -2.04
CA THR A 36 -7.61 -6.12 -1.54
C THR A 36 -6.28 -5.91 -2.24
N LYS A 37 -5.19 -5.87 -1.47
CA LYS A 37 -3.82 -5.71 -1.97
C LYS A 37 -2.93 -6.80 -1.41
N ASN A 38 -2.25 -7.52 -2.32
CA ASN A 38 -1.16 -8.43 -1.97
C ASN A 38 0.14 -7.66 -2.08
N LEU A 39 0.87 -7.58 -0.98
CA LEU A 39 2.09 -6.81 -0.85
C LEU A 39 3.19 -7.70 -0.27
N THR A 40 4.41 -7.46 -0.68
CA THR A 40 5.60 -8.09 -0.10
C THR A 40 6.45 -7.02 0.57
N TYR A 41 6.84 -7.29 1.82
CA TYR A 41 7.71 -6.45 2.61
C TYR A 41 9.00 -7.20 2.92
N THR A 42 10.12 -6.49 2.90
CA THR A 42 11.37 -6.98 3.45
C THR A 42 11.53 -6.43 4.88
N CYS A 43 11.55 -7.33 5.86
CA CYS A 43 11.68 -7.02 7.28
C CYS A 43 13.03 -7.49 7.83
N ASN A 44 13.80 -6.60 8.46
CA ASN A 44 15.01 -6.99 9.17
C ASN A 44 14.70 -7.37 10.63
N PHE A 45 14.89 -8.66 10.94
CA PHE A 45 14.69 -9.23 12.27
C PHE A 45 16.02 -9.34 13.03
N PRO A 46 16.06 -9.06 14.35
CA PRO A 46 17.32 -8.97 15.11
C PRO A 46 18.24 -10.20 15.04
N LEU A 47 17.68 -11.42 14.96
CA LEU A 47 18.46 -12.66 15.04
C LEU A 47 18.67 -13.37 13.69
N ILE A 48 17.79 -13.14 12.73
CA ILE A 48 17.73 -13.88 11.46
C ILE A 48 17.90 -12.98 10.23
N GLY A 49 18.13 -11.68 10.44
CA GLY A 49 18.33 -10.71 9.37
C GLY A 49 17.09 -10.46 8.54
N GLN A 50 17.29 -10.18 7.25
CA GLN A 50 16.21 -9.82 6.32
C GLN A 50 15.35 -11.02 5.94
N GLN A 51 14.04 -10.82 6.04
CA GLN A 51 13.02 -11.81 5.71
C GLN A 51 11.90 -11.17 4.91
N GLN A 52 11.42 -11.87 3.89
CA GLN A 52 10.25 -11.44 3.14
C GLN A 52 8.97 -11.85 3.87
N VAL A 53 8.12 -10.87 4.15
CA VAL A 53 6.81 -11.03 4.78
C VAL A 53 5.74 -10.65 3.76
N ASN A 54 4.80 -11.55 3.52
CA ASN A 54 3.65 -11.27 2.67
C ASN A 54 2.54 -10.62 3.50
N ALA A 55 1.94 -9.56 2.98
CA ALA A 55 0.85 -8.83 3.58
C ALA A 55 -0.35 -8.79 2.62
N VAL A 56 -1.52 -9.20 3.09
CA VAL A 56 -2.79 -9.12 2.38
C VAL A 56 -3.65 -8.08 3.07
N LEU A 57 -3.66 -6.87 2.53
CA LEU A 57 -4.48 -5.78 3.03
C LEU A 57 -5.89 -5.89 2.45
N ALA A 58 -6.89 -5.76 3.31
CA ALA A 58 -8.30 -5.62 2.97
C ALA A 58 -8.85 -4.35 3.64
N ILE A 59 -9.63 -3.57 2.89
CA ILE A 59 -10.30 -2.38 3.38
C ILE A 59 -11.46 -2.02 2.43
N THR A 60 -12.54 -1.47 2.95
CA THR A 60 -13.68 -1.03 2.15
C THR A 60 -13.83 0.49 2.25
N PHE A 61 -13.90 1.16 1.11
CA PHE A 61 -14.19 2.60 1.02
C PHE A 61 -15.61 2.84 0.49
N PRO A 62 -16.30 3.92 0.90
CA PRO A 62 -17.55 4.33 0.26
C PRO A 62 -17.33 4.74 -1.19
N ASP A 63 -18.29 4.52 -2.09
CA ASP A 63 -18.11 4.86 -3.50
C ASP A 63 -17.98 6.37 -3.76
N SER A 64 -18.75 7.14 -3.00
CA SER A 64 -18.76 8.60 -3.01
C SER A 64 -19.33 9.11 -1.70
N VAL A 65 -19.09 10.38 -1.39
CA VAL A 65 -19.66 11.06 -0.22
C VAL A 65 -20.15 12.45 -0.59
N ALA A 66 -21.13 12.96 0.16
CA ALA A 66 -21.53 14.35 0.03
C ALA A 66 -20.49 15.30 0.65
N VAL A 67 -20.39 16.54 0.16
CA VAL A 67 -19.56 17.58 0.79
C VAL A 67 -19.92 17.71 2.28
N GLY A 68 -18.90 17.68 3.15
CA GLY A 68 -19.09 17.76 4.60
C GLY A 68 -19.49 16.45 5.28
N SER A 69 -19.70 15.37 4.52
CA SER A 69 -19.89 14.02 5.07
C SER A 69 -18.55 13.33 5.33
N VAL A 70 -18.54 12.36 6.25
CA VAL A 70 -17.34 11.58 6.58
C VAL A 70 -17.11 10.49 5.54
N ILE A 71 -15.88 10.41 5.03
CA ILE A 71 -15.32 9.21 4.41
C ILE A 71 -14.83 8.34 5.57
N GLN A 72 -15.57 7.27 5.84
CA GLN A 72 -15.21 6.29 6.87
C GLN A 72 -14.94 4.94 6.20
N PRO A 73 -13.67 4.52 6.08
CA PRO A 73 -13.35 3.18 5.65
C PRO A 73 -13.79 2.13 6.69
N THR A 74 -14.17 0.96 6.23
CA THR A 74 -14.56 -0.20 7.05
C THR A 74 -13.73 -1.43 6.69
N ASP A 75 -13.89 -2.50 7.46
CA ASP A 75 -13.31 -3.83 7.17
C ASP A 75 -11.78 -3.82 6.99
N PHE A 76 -11.11 -2.88 7.66
CA PHE A 76 -9.65 -2.81 7.62
C PHE A 76 -9.03 -4.00 8.33
N SER A 77 -8.22 -4.76 7.61
CA SER A 77 -7.41 -5.85 8.13
C SER A 77 -6.19 -6.07 7.25
N VAL A 78 -5.08 -6.50 7.86
CA VAL A 78 -3.89 -6.94 7.12
C VAL A 78 -3.51 -8.33 7.61
N GLY A 79 -3.68 -9.33 6.74
CA GLY A 79 -3.16 -10.68 6.97
C GLY A 79 -1.67 -10.71 6.69
N LEU A 80 -0.84 -11.08 7.66
CA LEU A 80 0.61 -11.18 7.50
C LEU A 80 1.02 -12.65 7.50
N THR A 81 1.94 -13.03 6.61
CA THR A 81 2.53 -14.37 6.58
C THR A 81 4.03 -14.25 6.80
N LEU A 82 4.50 -14.69 7.95
CA LEU A 82 5.91 -14.83 8.25
C LEU A 82 6.45 -16.11 7.59
N PRO A 83 7.64 -16.06 6.97
CA PRO A 83 8.26 -17.23 6.35
C PRO A 83 8.72 -18.24 7.40
N ASP A 84 8.95 -19.48 6.95
CA ASP A 84 9.34 -20.63 7.81
C ASP A 84 10.56 -20.35 8.68
N ASN A 85 11.54 -19.59 8.16
CA ASN A 85 12.74 -19.24 8.92
C ASN A 85 12.48 -18.19 10.01
N ALA A 86 11.52 -17.28 9.81
CA ALA A 86 11.03 -16.40 10.86
C ALA A 86 10.30 -17.18 11.95
N THR A 87 9.43 -18.13 11.56
CA THR A 87 8.81 -19.07 12.50
C THR A 87 9.89 -19.84 13.28
N ALA A 88 10.87 -20.43 12.60
CA ALA A 88 11.94 -21.19 13.22
C ALA A 88 12.77 -20.33 14.19
N GLY A 89 13.05 -19.08 13.83
CA GLY A 89 13.72 -18.11 14.71
C GLY A 89 12.94 -17.85 16.00
N LEU A 90 11.61 -17.68 15.90
CA LEU A 90 10.71 -17.55 17.05
C LEU A 90 10.71 -18.82 17.91
N ARG A 91 10.66 -20.01 17.28
CA ARG A 91 10.71 -21.29 17.99
C ARG A 91 12.05 -21.52 18.71
N LEU A 92 13.17 -21.09 18.11
CA LEU A 92 14.51 -21.22 18.69
C LEU A 92 14.66 -20.46 20.01
N ILE A 93 13.97 -19.31 20.15
CA ILE A 93 13.93 -18.53 21.39
C ILE A 93 12.80 -18.96 22.35
N GLY A 94 12.13 -20.08 22.04
CA GLY A 94 11.09 -20.68 22.87
C GLY A 94 9.73 -19.99 22.76
N ALA A 95 9.48 -19.21 21.70
CA ALA A 95 8.18 -18.58 21.49
C ALA A 95 7.14 -19.62 21.07
N THR A 96 5.99 -19.59 21.73
CA THR A 96 4.79 -20.33 21.32
C THR A 96 3.71 -19.40 20.80
N THR A 97 3.77 -18.12 21.15
CA THR A 97 2.89 -17.09 20.60
C THR A 97 3.65 -15.79 20.34
N VAL A 98 3.04 -14.91 19.57
CA VAL A 98 3.55 -13.58 19.25
C VAL A 98 2.40 -12.57 19.23
N GLU A 99 2.64 -11.37 19.74
CA GLU A 99 1.67 -10.28 19.76
C GLU A 99 2.37 -8.93 19.53
N GLY A 100 1.60 -7.90 19.22
CA GLY A 100 2.09 -6.52 19.13
C GLY A 100 0.96 -5.53 19.37
N ASP A 101 1.11 -4.63 20.34
CA ASP A 101 0.07 -3.67 20.74
C ASP A 101 0.34 -2.24 20.25
N LYS A 102 1.50 -2.02 19.62
CA LYS A 102 1.94 -0.71 19.12
C LYS A 102 2.43 -0.82 17.69
N ALA A 103 1.50 -0.76 16.75
CA ALA A 103 1.82 -0.57 15.35
C ALA A 103 1.19 0.70 14.79
N SER A 104 1.90 1.28 13.83
CA SER A 104 1.48 2.43 13.05
C SER A 104 1.87 2.29 11.59
N ALA A 105 1.08 2.90 10.72
CA ALA A 105 1.31 2.87 9.28
C ALA A 105 1.01 4.24 8.67
N GLY A 106 1.82 4.66 7.71
CA GLY A 106 1.59 5.82 6.88
C GLY A 106 0.52 5.54 5.83
N VAL A 107 -0.32 6.53 5.59
CA VAL A 107 -1.28 6.57 4.49
C VAL A 107 -1.15 7.92 3.82
N ASP A 108 -0.94 7.89 2.51
CA ASP A 108 -0.88 9.10 1.70
C ASP A 108 -2.30 9.43 1.25
N VAL A 109 -2.79 10.60 1.67
CA VAL A 109 -4.12 11.09 1.33
C VAL A 109 -3.98 12.32 0.48
N LYS A 110 -4.55 12.33 -0.73
CA LYS A 110 -4.61 13.51 -1.57
C LYS A 110 -6.03 14.02 -1.64
N ILE A 111 -6.26 15.27 -1.22
CA ILE A 111 -7.55 15.95 -1.40
C ILE A 111 -7.36 16.94 -2.56
N ASN A 112 -7.99 16.63 -3.69
CA ASN A 112 -7.74 17.30 -4.97
C ASN A 112 -6.24 17.27 -5.34
N ASP A 113 -5.59 18.43 -5.31
CA ASP A 113 -4.16 18.57 -5.62
C ASP A 113 -3.26 18.72 -4.40
N THR A 114 -3.84 18.64 -3.19
CA THR A 114 -3.10 18.79 -1.94
C THR A 114 -2.89 17.43 -1.29
N GLU A 115 -1.62 17.06 -1.11
CA GLU A 115 -1.22 15.87 -0.36
C GLU A 115 -1.18 16.14 1.14
N ILE A 116 -1.66 15.17 1.91
CA ILE A 116 -1.70 15.17 3.37
C ILE A 116 -1.29 13.77 3.82
N GLY A 117 -0.17 13.68 4.53
CA GLY A 117 0.24 12.44 5.17
C GLY A 117 -0.61 12.17 6.42
N VAL A 118 -1.12 10.95 6.54
CA VAL A 118 -1.84 10.48 7.73
C VAL A 118 -1.09 9.30 8.33
N THR A 119 -1.02 9.25 9.66
CA THR A 119 -0.51 8.07 10.37
C THR A 119 -1.66 7.36 11.06
N LEU A 120 -1.90 6.12 10.67
CA LEU A 120 -2.75 5.19 11.39
C LEU A 120 -2.01 4.74 12.64
N ASN A 121 -2.62 4.93 13.80
CA ASN A 121 -2.06 4.55 15.09
C ASN A 121 -2.99 3.54 15.78
N GLY A 122 -2.45 2.85 16.79
CA GLY A 122 -3.24 1.87 17.56
C GLY A 122 -3.57 0.62 16.75
N LEU A 123 -2.78 0.32 15.72
CA LEU A 123 -2.84 -0.97 15.07
C LEU A 123 -2.21 -2.02 16.01
N ALA A 124 -2.77 -3.22 16.01
CA ALA A 124 -2.34 -4.30 16.87
C ALA A 124 -2.41 -5.66 16.17
N ILE A 125 -1.50 -6.53 16.58
CA ILE A 125 -1.45 -7.95 16.29
C ILE A 125 -1.89 -8.67 17.56
N PRO A 126 -3.09 -9.25 17.60
CA PRO A 126 -3.54 -10.06 18.73
C PRO A 126 -2.57 -11.22 19.00
N ASN A 127 -2.64 -11.77 20.21
CA ASN A 127 -1.87 -12.95 20.58
C ASN A 127 -2.15 -14.11 19.61
N SER A 128 -1.13 -14.44 18.81
CA SER A 128 -1.23 -15.35 17.68
C SER A 128 -0.29 -16.53 17.89
N PRO A 129 -0.71 -17.77 17.60
CA PRO A 129 0.13 -18.94 17.78
C PRO A 129 1.30 -18.96 16.81
N VAL A 130 2.47 -19.39 17.29
CA VAL A 130 3.65 -19.69 16.48
C VAL A 130 3.69 -21.21 16.31
N PRO A 131 3.42 -21.74 15.09
CA PRO A 131 3.41 -23.18 14.87
C PRO A 131 4.80 -23.79 15.06
N GLU A 132 4.86 -25.09 15.35
CA GLU A 132 6.12 -25.83 15.50
C GLU A 132 6.99 -25.77 14.23
N THR A 133 6.34 -25.78 13.06
CA THR A 133 6.98 -25.75 11.73
C THR A 133 6.08 -25.00 10.74
N GLY A 134 6.66 -24.55 9.63
CA GLY A 134 5.95 -23.85 8.56
C GLY A 134 5.74 -22.35 8.81
N PRO A 135 4.94 -21.68 7.99
CA PRO A 135 4.75 -20.23 8.06
C PRO A 135 3.85 -19.85 9.24
N THR A 136 4.07 -18.66 9.80
CA THR A 136 3.20 -18.10 10.84
C THR A 136 2.24 -17.08 10.22
N SER A 137 0.94 -17.28 10.38
CA SER A 137 -0.08 -16.31 9.97
C SER A 137 -0.45 -15.39 11.13
N LEU A 138 -0.41 -14.09 10.89
CA LEU A 138 -0.81 -13.05 11.83
C LEU A 138 -1.89 -12.16 11.22
N THR A 139 -2.60 -11.42 12.06
CA THR A 139 -3.55 -10.39 11.61
C THR A 139 -3.24 -9.09 12.32
N LEU A 140 -3.00 -8.04 11.54
CA LEU A 140 -2.88 -6.68 12.02
C LEU A 140 -4.20 -5.96 11.75
N SER A 141 -4.77 -5.32 12.76
CA SER A 141 -6.01 -4.56 12.64
C SER A 141 -6.01 -3.39 13.63
N GLY A 142 -6.91 -2.44 13.45
CA GLY A 142 -7.01 -1.30 14.35
C GLY A 142 -7.98 -0.25 13.83
N PRO A 143 -8.12 0.86 14.58
CA PRO A 143 -9.04 1.93 14.20
C PRO A 143 -8.54 2.68 12.96
N ILE A 144 -9.46 2.97 12.05
CA ILE A 144 -9.20 3.84 10.90
C ILE A 144 -9.93 5.16 11.12
N PRO A 145 -9.22 6.30 11.18
CA PRO A 145 -9.84 7.60 11.35
C PRO A 145 -10.68 7.97 10.12
N GLY A 146 -11.83 8.58 10.35
CA GLY A 146 -12.63 9.17 9.28
C GLY A 146 -12.03 10.50 8.80
N LEU A 147 -12.26 10.82 7.53
CA LEU A 147 -11.88 12.08 6.92
C LEU A 147 -13.14 12.83 6.46
N THR A 148 -13.26 14.12 6.74
CA THR A 148 -14.41 14.94 6.30
C THR A 148 -13.97 16.02 5.31
N PRO A 149 -14.06 15.76 4.00
CA PRO A 149 -13.79 16.78 2.98
C PRO A 149 -14.77 17.95 3.09
N LYS A 150 -14.25 19.17 2.94
CA LYS A 150 -15.05 20.41 3.04
C LYS A 150 -15.35 21.06 1.69
N ALA A 151 -14.84 20.49 0.60
CA ALA A 151 -15.07 20.95 -0.76
C ALA A 151 -15.34 19.75 -1.67
N ALA A 152 -16.06 19.99 -2.76
CA ALA A 152 -16.25 19.00 -3.81
C ALA A 152 -14.92 18.67 -4.51
N GLY A 153 -14.87 17.50 -5.15
CA GLY A 153 -13.72 17.04 -5.90
C GLY A 153 -13.41 15.57 -5.64
N GLN A 154 -12.12 15.25 -5.48
CA GLN A 154 -11.65 13.87 -5.30
C GLN A 154 -10.76 13.73 -4.08
N VAL A 155 -10.87 12.59 -3.41
CA VAL A 155 -9.94 12.17 -2.36
C VAL A 155 -9.33 10.84 -2.75
N SER A 156 -8.02 10.79 -2.94
CA SER A 156 -7.30 9.52 -3.20
C SER A 156 -6.54 9.06 -1.97
N PHE A 157 -6.51 7.74 -1.77
CA PHE A 157 -5.81 7.06 -0.69
C PHE A 157 -4.77 6.13 -1.29
N ALA A 158 -3.55 6.15 -0.76
CA ALA A 158 -2.47 5.23 -1.08
C ALA A 158 -1.72 4.80 0.18
N LEU A 159 -1.00 3.70 0.11
CA LEU A 159 -0.11 3.28 1.19
C LEU A 159 1.06 4.24 1.29
N GLY A 160 1.31 4.75 2.48
CA GLY A 160 2.48 5.56 2.76
C GLY A 160 3.75 4.71 2.90
N SER A 161 4.88 5.40 2.96
CA SER A 161 6.21 4.77 3.05
C SER A 161 6.60 4.30 4.46
N THR A 162 5.84 4.69 5.49
CA THR A 162 6.20 4.42 6.88
C THR A 162 5.39 3.26 7.44
N PHE A 163 6.08 2.35 8.13
CA PHE A 163 5.47 1.31 8.94
C PHE A 163 6.35 1.09 10.16
N ALA A 164 5.73 1.07 11.34
CA ALA A 164 6.40 0.70 12.58
C ALA A 164 5.52 -0.29 13.31
N ALA A 165 6.12 -1.34 13.85
CA ALA A 165 5.43 -2.29 14.69
C ALA A 165 6.37 -2.74 15.80
N GLN A 166 5.79 -2.94 16.98
CA GLN A 166 6.46 -3.56 18.09
C GLN A 166 5.90 -4.97 18.29
N ILE A 167 6.79 -5.96 18.37
CA ILE A 167 6.45 -7.37 18.45
C ILE A 167 7.06 -7.99 19.72
N THR A 168 6.25 -8.75 20.45
CA THR A 168 6.65 -9.47 21.66
C THR A 168 6.41 -10.96 21.50
N PRO A 169 7.45 -11.77 21.21
CA PRO A 169 7.38 -13.22 21.31
C PRO A 169 7.23 -13.68 22.77
N LYS A 170 6.30 -14.60 23.01
CA LYS A 170 5.98 -15.15 24.34
C LYS A 170 6.12 -16.66 24.37
N LYS A 171 6.54 -17.18 25.53
CA LYS A 171 6.60 -18.61 25.84
C LYS A 171 5.20 -19.14 26.17
N ALA A 172 5.12 -20.46 26.38
CA ALA A 172 3.87 -21.14 26.73
C ALA A 172 3.24 -20.64 28.04
N ASP A 173 4.03 -20.13 28.98
CA ASP A 173 3.57 -19.55 30.24
C ASP A 173 3.08 -18.09 30.11
N GLY A 174 3.09 -17.53 28.90
CA GLY A 174 2.67 -16.16 28.61
C GLY A 174 3.74 -15.09 28.90
N THR A 175 4.90 -15.47 29.44
CA THR A 175 6.01 -14.53 29.68
C THR A 175 6.76 -14.24 28.38
N PRO A 176 7.36 -13.04 28.22
CA PRO A 176 8.23 -12.76 27.09
C PRO A 176 9.40 -13.76 26.99
N THR A 177 9.83 -14.05 25.76
CA THR A 177 11.07 -14.78 25.52
C THR A 177 12.30 -13.95 25.93
N GLY A 178 13.49 -14.57 25.90
CA GLY A 178 14.75 -13.86 26.20
C GLY A 178 15.09 -12.72 25.23
N LEU A 179 14.47 -12.69 24.03
CA LEU A 179 14.61 -11.57 23.10
C LEU A 179 13.85 -10.32 23.57
N GLY A 180 12.84 -10.50 24.43
CA GLY A 180 11.93 -9.44 24.82
C GLY A 180 11.14 -8.90 23.63
N THR A 181 10.83 -7.62 23.71
CA THR A 181 10.05 -6.88 22.71
C THR A 181 10.99 -6.21 21.70
N PHE A 182 10.68 -6.29 20.41
CA PHE A 182 11.52 -5.75 19.35
C PHE A 182 10.71 -5.16 18.19
N ASP A 183 11.36 -4.31 17.39
CA ASP A 183 10.74 -3.64 16.25
C ASP A 183 11.35 -4.15 14.94
N PRO A 184 10.67 -5.03 14.18
CA PRO A 184 11.14 -5.43 12.86
C PRO A 184 11.17 -4.22 11.92
N GLN A 185 12.33 -3.97 11.32
CA GLN A 185 12.47 -2.85 10.36
C GLN A 185 11.97 -3.32 9.00
N CYS A 186 10.71 -3.02 8.68
CA CYS A 186 10.05 -3.46 7.45
C CYS A 186 9.96 -2.33 6.42
N SER A 187 10.27 -2.66 5.17
CA SER A 187 10.06 -1.78 4.01
C SER A 187 9.30 -2.51 2.92
N LEU A 188 8.37 -1.82 2.27
CA LEU A 188 7.66 -2.34 1.10
C LEU A 188 8.66 -2.59 -0.04
N ASP A 189 8.60 -3.76 -0.67
CA ASP A 189 9.46 -4.07 -1.82
C ASP A 189 9.09 -3.14 -3.00
N PRO A 190 10.07 -2.68 -3.80
CA PRO A 190 9.84 -1.69 -4.85
C PRO A 190 8.98 -2.22 -5.99
N GLY A 191 8.28 -1.32 -6.70
CA GLY A 191 7.52 -1.64 -7.91
C GLY A 191 6.10 -2.17 -7.69
N GLN A 192 5.61 -2.16 -6.44
CA GLN A 192 4.26 -2.57 -6.09
C GLN A 192 3.26 -1.41 -6.17
N ASP A 193 2.01 -1.70 -6.55
CA ASP A 193 0.94 -0.69 -6.66
C ASP A 193 0.34 -0.36 -5.29
N VAL A 194 0.68 0.83 -4.78
CA VAL A 194 0.26 1.36 -3.48
C VAL A 194 -1.09 2.08 -3.50
N ALA A 195 -1.72 2.31 -4.67
CA ALA A 195 -2.99 3.01 -4.74
C ALA A 195 -4.12 2.17 -4.12
N LEU A 196 -4.90 2.74 -3.21
CA LEU A 196 -6.01 2.04 -2.55
C LEU A 196 -7.35 2.41 -3.19
N ALA A 197 -7.72 3.69 -3.15
CA ALA A 197 -9.01 4.15 -3.62
C ALA A 197 -9.01 5.60 -4.08
N THR A 198 -9.98 5.97 -4.90
CA THR A 198 -10.30 7.37 -5.22
C THR A 198 -11.80 7.60 -5.04
N ILE A 199 -12.15 8.51 -4.13
CA ILE A 199 -13.51 8.77 -3.69
C ILE A 199 -13.97 10.11 -4.27
N THR A 200 -15.15 10.12 -4.88
CA THR A 200 -15.76 11.36 -5.37
C THR A 200 -16.50 12.07 -4.23
N VAL A 201 -16.30 13.39 -4.14
CA VAL A 201 -16.99 14.28 -3.19
C VAL A 201 -17.86 15.24 -3.98
N SER A 202 -19.18 15.20 -3.79
CA SER A 202 -20.15 16.01 -4.55
C SER A 202 -21.29 16.56 -3.71
#